data_AF-A0A9D4YBY3-F1
#
_entry.id   AF-A0A9D4YBY3-F1
#
_cell.length_a   1.000
_cell.length_b   1.000
_cell.length_c   1.000
_cell.angle_alpha   90.00
_cell.angle_beta   90.00
_cell.angle_gamma   90.00
#
_symmetry.space_group_name_H-M   'P 1'
#
loop_
_entity.id
_entity.type
_entity.pdbx_description
1 polymer ?
#
loop_
_entity_poly.entity_id
_entity_poly.type
_entity_poly.pdbx_seq_one_letter_code
_entity_poly.pdbx_strand_id
1 'polypeptide(L)'
;LKMINLLFLFTCLVVCISGHQFDRMQSTLIEDMEIEKELKLINKVPIKSIHYAEVISYPRYDFYNGVSGTSSVYNVKIRKGQSSSAVMYIRNGPDSTSYIGMGWHIAPDLYNDDDTHFYVVWT
;
A
#
# COMPACT_ATOMS: atom_id res chain seq x y z
N LEU A 1 -47.87 23.36 -29.72
CA LEU A 1 -46.41 23.63 -29.62
C LEU A 1 -45.84 23.54 -28.20
N LYS A 2 -46.42 24.18 -27.18
CA LYS A 2 -45.86 24.19 -25.80
C LYS A 2 -45.70 22.81 -25.13
N MET A 3 -46.64 21.89 -25.34
CA MET A 3 -46.60 20.54 -24.74
C MET A 3 -45.58 19.59 -25.39
N ILE A 4 -45.32 19.75 -26.69
CA ILE A 4 -44.40 18.89 -27.46
C ILE A 4 -42.93 19.18 -27.11
N ASN A 5 -42.60 20.46 -26.88
CA ASN A 5 -41.27 20.87 -26.45
C ASN A 5 -40.95 20.38 -25.02
N LEU A 6 -41.97 20.33 -24.14
CA LEU A 6 -41.80 19.82 -22.78
C LEU A 6 -41.54 18.32 -22.76
N LEU A 7 -42.25 17.56 -23.60
CA LEU A 7 -42.03 16.11 -23.74
C LEU A 7 -40.62 15.81 -24.27
N PHE A 8 -40.16 16.59 -25.26
CA PHE A 8 -38.82 16.46 -25.84
C PHE A 8 -37.70 16.82 -24.85
N LEU A 9 -37.90 17.83 -24.01
CA LEU A 9 -36.99 18.16 -22.92
C LEU A 9 -36.90 17.02 -21.89
N PHE A 10 -38.04 16.41 -21.55
CA PHE A 10 -38.10 15.33 -20.58
C PHE A 10 -37.39 14.07 -21.11
N THR A 11 -37.60 13.71 -22.38
CA THR A 11 -36.89 12.57 -22.99
C THR A 11 -35.39 12.83 -23.10
N CYS A 12 -34.98 14.06 -23.45
CA CYS A 12 -33.56 14.44 -23.50
C CYS A 12 -32.90 14.33 -22.13
N LEU A 13 -33.57 14.82 -21.07
CA LEU A 13 -33.10 14.70 -19.68
C LEU A 13 -32.95 13.23 -19.23
N VAL A 14 -33.94 12.38 -19.52
CA VAL A 14 -33.88 10.95 -19.18
C VAL A 14 -32.70 10.26 -19.87
N VAL A 15 -32.47 10.54 -21.15
CA VAL A 15 -31.34 9.97 -21.92
C VAL A 15 -30.00 10.44 -21.37
N CYS A 16 -29.85 11.72 -21.03
CA CYS A 16 -28.63 12.25 -20.43
C CYS A 16 -28.32 11.63 -19.07
N ILE A 17 -29.34 11.44 -18.22
CA ILE A 17 -29.17 10.83 -16.89
C ILE A 17 -28.78 9.35 -17.02
N SER A 18 -29.46 8.60 -17.90
CA SER A 18 -29.13 7.19 -18.13
C SER A 18 -27.76 6.99 -18.76
N GLY A 19 -27.36 7.86 -19.70
CA GLY A 19 -26.05 7.82 -20.33
C GLY A 19 -24.91 8.06 -19.33
N HIS A 20 -25.08 9.03 -18.43
CA HIS A 20 -24.08 9.32 -17.40
C HIS A 20 -23.97 8.21 -16.35
N GLN A 21 -25.09 7.58 -15.95
CA GLN A 21 -25.04 6.43 -15.03
C GLN A 21 -24.36 5.22 -15.67
N PHE A 22 -24.64 4.95 -16.95
CA PHE A 22 -24.04 3.85 -17.69
C PHE A 22 -22.52 4.05 -17.87
N ASP A 23 -22.09 5.24 -18.27
CA ASP A 23 -20.67 5.58 -18.45
C ASP A 23 -19.90 5.48 -17.13
N ARG A 24 -20.45 6.05 -16.04
CA ARG A 24 -19.85 5.92 -14.70
C ARG A 24 -19.77 4.46 -14.26
N MET A 25 -20.82 3.67 -14.47
CA MET A 25 -20.82 2.26 -14.08
C MET A 25 -19.76 1.48 -14.85
N GLN A 26 -19.65 1.71 -16.17
CA GLN A 26 -18.65 1.09 -17.02
C GLN A 26 -17.22 1.52 -16.66
N SER A 27 -16.99 2.79 -16.30
CA SER A 27 -15.67 3.26 -15.86
C SER A 27 -15.22 2.59 -14.56
N THR A 28 -16.11 2.49 -13.56
CA THR A 28 -15.79 1.75 -12.31
C THR A 28 -15.42 0.29 -12.57
N LEU A 29 -16.14 -0.41 -13.45
CA LEU A 29 -15.85 -1.81 -13.76
C LEU A 29 -14.49 -1.98 -14.45
N ILE A 30 -14.07 -1.00 -15.26
CA ILE A 30 -12.77 -1.00 -15.92
C ILE A 30 -11.66 -0.77 -14.89
N GLU A 31 -11.83 0.22 -14.01
CA GLU A 31 -10.88 0.50 -12.92
C GLU A 31 -10.73 -0.71 -11.98
N ASP A 32 -11.83 -1.34 -11.60
CA ASP A 32 -11.82 -2.54 -10.75
C ASP A 32 -11.10 -3.72 -11.44
N MET A 33 -11.29 -3.91 -12.75
CA MET A 33 -10.57 -4.92 -13.53
C MET A 33 -9.06 -4.61 -13.64
N GLU A 34 -8.68 -3.35 -13.83
CA GLU A 34 -7.27 -2.94 -13.87
C GLU A 34 -6.60 -3.16 -12.50
N ILE A 35 -7.26 -2.78 -11.42
CA ILE A 35 -6.80 -3.03 -10.05
C ILE A 35 -6.66 -4.54 -9.80
N GLU A 36 -7.64 -5.36 -10.20
CA GLU A 36 -7.57 -6.81 -10.02
C GLU A 36 -6.43 -7.44 -10.84
N LYS A 37 -6.16 -6.91 -12.03
CA LYS A 37 -5.05 -7.33 -12.89
C LYS A 37 -3.70 -7.00 -12.26
N GLU A 38 -3.54 -5.80 -11.72
CA GLU A 38 -2.33 -5.40 -10.97
C GLU A 38 -2.14 -6.26 -9.71
N LEU A 39 -3.23 -6.53 -8.98
CA LEU A 39 -3.19 -7.42 -7.80
C LEU A 39 -2.76 -8.84 -8.18
N LYS A 40 -3.21 -9.39 -9.31
CA LYS A 40 -2.77 -10.71 -9.82
C LYS A 40 -1.29 -10.74 -10.19
N LEU A 41 -0.75 -9.63 -10.71
CA LEU A 41 0.69 -9.50 -11.02
C LEU A 41 1.56 -9.40 -9.76
N ILE A 42 1.01 -8.83 -8.68
CA ILE A 42 1.69 -8.70 -7.38
C ILE A 42 1.58 -10.01 -6.57
N ASN A 43 0.49 -10.77 -6.74
CA ASN A 43 0.25 -12.05 -6.08
C ASN A 43 1.06 -13.20 -6.72
N LYS A 44 2.37 -12.98 -6.88
CA LYS A 44 3.32 -14.02 -7.29
C LYS A 44 3.46 -15.04 -6.16
N VAL A 45 3.96 -16.23 -6.50
CA VAL A 45 4.38 -17.23 -5.51
C VAL A 45 5.22 -16.52 -4.44
N PRO A 46 5.01 -16.77 -3.14
CA PRO A 46 5.80 -16.16 -2.09
C PRO A 46 7.30 -16.37 -2.36
N ILE A 47 7.94 -15.33 -2.86
CA ILE A 47 9.38 -15.27 -3.04
C ILE A 47 9.88 -14.40 -1.91
N LYS A 48 10.85 -14.90 -1.15
CA LYS A 48 11.54 -14.10 -0.15
C LYS A 48 12.24 -12.93 -0.86
N SER A 49 11.67 -11.75 -0.77
CA SER A 49 12.25 -10.51 -1.29
C SER A 49 12.67 -9.65 -0.11
N ILE A 50 13.96 -9.33 -0.01
CA ILE A 50 14.50 -8.44 1.01
C ILE A 50 15.23 -7.31 0.28
N HIS A 51 14.86 -6.08 0.61
CA HIS A 51 15.52 -4.87 0.12
C HIS A 51 15.98 -4.05 1.32
N TYR A 52 17.22 -3.58 1.27
CA TYR A 52 17.80 -2.74 2.31
C TYR A 52 18.53 -1.56 1.66
N ALA A 53 18.48 -0.41 2.34
CA ALA A 53 19.27 0.76 2.03
C ALA A 53 19.85 1.26 3.36
N GLU A 54 21.17 1.35 3.44
CA GLU A 54 21.88 1.73 4.66
C GLU A 54 22.83 2.89 4.38
N VAL A 55 22.95 3.79 5.37
CA VAL A 55 23.97 4.85 5.40
C VAL A 55 24.92 4.53 6.54
N ILE A 56 26.21 4.44 6.24
CA ILE A 56 27.26 4.16 7.22
C ILE A 56 28.09 5.43 7.40
N SER A 57 28.04 6.03 8.59
CA SER A 57 28.85 7.18 8.94
C SER A 57 30.18 6.74 9.56
N TYR A 58 31.30 7.21 9.00
CA TYR A 58 32.62 7.03 9.61
C TYR A 58 32.99 8.27 10.43
N PRO A 59 33.59 8.10 11.62
CA PRO A 59 33.85 9.20 12.57
C PRO A 59 34.83 10.28 12.10
N ARG A 60 35.38 10.16 10.88
CA ARG A 60 36.45 11.03 10.37
C ARG A 60 35.98 12.24 9.56
N TYR A 61 34.75 12.24 9.04
CA TYR A 61 34.37 13.22 8.01
C TYR A 61 33.04 13.94 8.23
N ASP A 62 32.03 13.33 8.85
CA ASP A 62 30.71 13.96 8.96
C ASP A 62 29.98 13.66 10.28
N PHE A 63 29.38 14.69 10.87
CA PHE A 63 28.45 14.59 11.98
C PHE A 63 27.03 14.54 11.42
N TYR A 64 26.38 13.38 11.49
CA TYR A 64 24.96 13.25 11.16
C TYR A 64 24.12 13.48 12.42
N ASN A 65 23.30 14.52 12.40
CA ASN A 65 22.43 14.86 13.54
C ASN A 65 21.12 14.04 13.55
N GLY A 66 20.89 13.22 12.54
CA GLY A 66 19.73 12.36 12.43
C GLY A 66 19.62 11.71 11.06
N VAL A 67 18.79 10.69 10.99
CA VAL A 67 18.34 10.06 9.75
C VAL A 67 16.81 10.08 9.74
N SER A 68 16.23 10.34 8.58
CA SER A 68 14.79 10.25 8.37
C SER A 68 14.51 9.36 7.18
N GLY A 69 13.53 8.48 7.32
CA GLY A 69 12.99 7.70 6.21
C GLY A 69 11.47 7.77 6.23
N THR A 70 10.87 7.52 5.08
CA THR A 70 9.42 7.32 4.96
C THR A 70 9.18 5.90 4.49
N SER A 71 8.30 5.17 5.17
CA SER A 71 7.85 3.84 4.76
C SER A 71 6.34 3.84 4.66
N SER A 72 5.83 3.38 3.53
CA SER A 72 4.40 3.16 3.35
C SER A 72 3.95 1.96 4.20
N VAL A 73 2.79 2.08 4.81
CA VAL A 73 2.13 0.99 5.54
C VAL A 73 1.14 0.33 4.60
N TYR A 74 1.26 -0.99 4.42
CA TYR A 74 0.35 -1.76 3.59
C TYR A 74 -0.32 -2.87 4.40
N ASN A 75 -1.63 -3.05 4.20
CA ASN A 75 -2.35 -4.23 4.68
C ASN A 75 -2.49 -5.24 3.53
N VAL A 76 -1.43 -6.02 3.32
CA VAL A 76 -1.39 -7.08 2.30
C VAL A 76 -2.01 -8.34 2.89
N LYS A 77 -2.98 -8.92 2.18
CA LYS A 77 -3.59 -10.19 2.57
C LYS A 77 -2.61 -11.34 2.34
N ILE A 78 -2.13 -11.93 3.43
CA ILE A 78 -1.18 -13.04 3.43
C ILE A 78 -1.75 -14.25 4.18
N ARG A 79 -1.27 -15.46 3.84
CA ARG A 79 -1.71 -16.73 4.46
C ARG A 79 -0.82 -17.10 5.65
N LYS A 80 -1.28 -18.02 6.50
CA LYS A 80 -0.43 -18.65 7.53
C LYS A 80 0.84 -19.25 6.90
N GLY A 81 1.98 -19.08 7.58
CA GLY A 81 3.31 -19.42 7.03
C GLY A 81 3.96 -18.33 6.17
N GLN A 82 3.35 -17.15 6.04
CA GLN A 82 3.92 -15.99 5.36
C GLN A 82 4.01 -14.79 6.32
N SER A 83 4.92 -13.88 6.03
CA SER A 83 5.04 -12.60 6.75
C SER A 83 5.47 -11.49 5.80
N SER A 84 5.03 -10.27 6.08
CA SER A 84 5.51 -9.05 5.41
C SER A 84 5.92 -8.03 6.45
N SER A 85 7.01 -7.30 6.25
CA SER A 85 7.50 -6.33 7.22
C SER A 85 8.31 -5.22 6.56
N ALA A 86 8.24 -4.02 7.14
CA ALA A 86 9.20 -2.95 6.89
C ALA A 86 9.74 -2.42 8.23
N VAL A 87 11.03 -2.09 8.27
CA VAL A 87 11.71 -1.64 9.49
C VAL A 87 12.71 -0.54 9.15
N MET A 88 12.79 0.46 10.03
CA MET A 88 13.89 1.40 10.11
C MET A 88 14.65 1.13 11.39
N TYR A 89 15.98 1.09 11.32
CA TYR A 89 16.81 0.85 12.49
C TYR A 89 18.06 1.73 12.51
N ILE A 90 18.55 1.97 13.73
CA ILE A 90 19.82 2.60 14.02
C ILE A 90 20.67 1.58 14.78
N ARG A 91 21.93 1.45 14.39
CA ARG A 91 22.86 0.43 14.90
C ARG A 91 24.18 1.07 15.26
N ASN A 92 24.83 0.55 16.32
CA ASN A 92 26.12 1.05 16.79
C ASN A 92 27.28 0.51 15.94
N GLY A 93 27.30 0.85 14.66
CA GLY A 93 28.34 0.46 13.72
C GLY A 93 28.04 -0.82 12.91
N PRO A 94 28.92 -1.11 11.91
CA PRO A 94 28.69 -2.15 10.90
C PRO A 94 28.85 -3.58 11.42
N ASP A 95 29.51 -3.78 12.56
CA ASP A 95 29.69 -5.10 13.18
C ASP A 95 28.76 -5.31 14.39
N SER A 96 28.01 -4.28 14.82
CA SER A 96 27.08 -4.40 15.94
C SER A 96 25.80 -5.15 15.54
N THR A 97 25.39 -6.07 16.40
CA THR A 97 24.08 -6.73 16.38
C THR A 97 23.04 -6.03 17.26
N SER A 98 23.49 -5.10 18.11
CA SER A 98 22.60 -4.22 18.88
C SER A 98 22.11 -3.09 17.98
N TYR A 99 20.79 -2.99 17.88
CA TYR A 99 20.10 -1.94 17.16
C TYR A 99 18.80 -1.56 17.87
N ILE A 100 18.34 -0.33 17.63
CA ILE A 100 17.00 0.12 17.96
C ILE A 100 16.26 0.24 16.64
N GLY A 101 15.10 -0.39 16.52
CA GLY A 101 14.31 -0.39 15.31
C GLY A 101 12.83 -0.16 15.57
N MET A 102 12.15 0.41 14.57
CA MET A 102 10.69 0.53 14.55
C MET A 102 10.17 0.20 13.17
N GLY A 103 8.96 -0.34 13.11
CA GLY A 103 8.40 -0.80 11.85
C GLY A 103 6.97 -1.29 11.97
N TRP A 104 6.52 -1.89 10.88
CA TRP A 104 5.26 -2.60 10.82
C TRP A 104 5.48 -3.99 10.24
N HIS A 105 4.64 -4.93 10.64
CA HIS A 105 4.59 -6.25 10.02
C HIS A 105 3.19 -6.85 10.02
N ILE A 106 3.00 -7.83 9.16
CA ILE A 106 1.84 -8.72 9.12
C ILE A 106 2.42 -10.10 9.37
N ALA A 107 2.05 -10.69 10.51
CA ALA A 107 2.59 -11.95 10.99
C ALA A 107 1.48 -12.84 11.56
N PRO A 108 0.71 -13.54 10.71
CA PRO A 108 -0.41 -14.38 11.15
C PRO A 108 0.00 -15.51 12.11
N ASP A 109 1.23 -15.99 12.01
CA ASP A 109 1.74 -17.01 12.91
C ASP A 109 2.03 -16.46 14.32
N LEU A 110 2.19 -15.14 14.46
CA LEU A 110 2.44 -14.45 15.74
C LEU A 110 1.14 -13.94 16.38
N TYR A 111 0.26 -13.31 15.60
CA TYR A 111 -0.95 -12.64 16.14
C TYR A 111 -2.25 -13.42 15.93
N ASN A 112 -2.23 -14.46 15.08
CA ASN A 112 -3.42 -15.18 14.64
C ASN A 112 -4.48 -14.28 13.97
N ASP A 113 -4.03 -13.20 13.34
CA ASP A 113 -4.80 -12.31 12.46
C ASP A 113 -4.01 -12.01 11.17
N ASP A 114 -4.60 -11.26 10.25
CA ASP A 114 -3.91 -10.75 9.05
C ASP A 114 -3.79 -9.22 9.06
N ASP A 115 -3.82 -8.63 10.25
CA ASP A 115 -3.76 -7.18 10.44
C ASP A 115 -2.32 -6.67 10.42
N THR A 116 -2.17 -5.40 10.09
CA THR A 116 -0.87 -4.72 10.16
C THR A 116 -0.61 -4.25 11.58
N HIS A 117 0.46 -4.76 12.19
CA HIS A 117 0.88 -4.41 13.55
C HIS A 117 2.11 -3.53 13.53
N PHE A 118 2.08 -2.43 14.29
CA PHE A 118 3.25 -1.62 14.57
C PHE A 118 4.09 -2.27 15.67
N TYR A 119 5.42 -2.17 15.56
CA TYR A 119 6.33 -2.67 16.58
C TYR A 119 7.56 -1.79 16.75
N VAL A 120 8.16 -1.91 17.94
CA VAL A 120 9.46 -1.35 18.29
C VAL A 120 10.30 -2.49 18.86
N VAL A 121 11.57 -2.55 18.50
CA VAL A 121 12.51 -3.58 18.94
C VAL A 121 13.83 -2.95 19.36
N TRP A 122 14.45 -3.51 20.41
CA TRP A 122 15.82 -3.21 20.80
C TRP A 122 16.53 -4.51 21.17
N THR A 123 17.83 -4.61 20.84
CA THR A 123 18.68 -5.78 21.13
C THR A 123 19.98 -5.41 21.81
#